data_AF-A0AAV3QZF5-F1
#
_entry.id   AF-A0AAV3QZF5-F1
#
_cell.length_a   1.000
_cell.length_b   1.000
_cell.length_c   1.000
_cell.angle_alpha   90.00
_cell.angle_beta   90.00
_cell.angle_gamma   90.00
#
_symmetry.space_group_name_H-M   'P 1'
#
loop_
_entity.id
_entity.type
_entity.pdbx_description
1 polymer ?
#
loop_
_entity_poly.entity_id
_entity_poly.type
_entity_poly.pdbx_seq_one_letter_code
_entity_poly.pdbx_strand_id
1 'polypeptide(L)' 'MSFSDSLAGKARDWYMDLPLKTIDTYQQTTDAFVSKFATVVQRRNDERILMDIQQGKIESLRAYHGRYNNLFC' A
#
# COMPACT_ATOMS: atom_id res chain seq x y z
N MET A 1 -11.20 0.31 21.29
CA MET A 1 -10.89 1.09 20.07
C MET A 1 -11.64 0.46 18.92
N SER A 2 -12.45 1.24 18.21
CA SER A 2 -13.12 0.76 17.01
C SER A 2 -12.20 0.93 15.79
N PHE A 3 -12.48 0.20 14.70
CA PHE A 3 -11.74 0.35 13.45
C PHE A 3 -11.83 1.77 12.90
N SER A 4 -12.98 2.45 13.03
CA SER A 4 -13.12 3.85 12.60
C SER A 4 -12.22 4.81 13.38
N ASP A 5 -11.92 4.50 14.65
CA ASP A 5 -11.06 5.36 15.49
C ASP A 5 -9.59 5.28 15.07
N SER A 6 -9.15 4.17 14.46
CA SER A 6 -7.77 3.99 14.01
C SER A 6 -7.49 4.64 12.65
N LEU A 7 -8.53 5.02 11.89
CA LEU A 7 -8.38 5.65 10.59
C LEU A 7 -8.10 7.15 10.72
N ALA A 8 -7.21 7.67 9.87
CA ALA A 8 -6.89 9.09 9.78
C ALA A 8 -6.76 9.54 8.31
N GLY A 9 -6.95 10.84 8.06
CA GLY A 9 -6.84 11.44 6.72
C GLY A 9 -7.69 10.70 5.68
N LYS A 10 -7.10 10.44 4.49
CA LYS A 10 -7.79 9.82 3.35
C LYS A 10 -8.44 8.47 3.65
N ALA A 11 -7.92 7.73 4.63
CA ALA A 11 -8.51 6.46 5.04
C ALA A 11 -9.83 6.66 5.80
N ARG A 12 -9.91 7.71 6.63
CA ARG A 12 -11.12 8.09 7.36
C ARG A 12 -12.17 8.65 6.40
N ASP A 13 -11.76 9.54 5.49
CA ASP A 13 -12.66 10.13 4.50
C ASP A 13 -13.30 9.05 3.63
N TRP A 14 -12.51 8.06 3.18
CA TRP A 14 -13.03 6.90 2.47
C TRP A 14 -14.06 6.12 3.26
N TYR A 15 -13.78 5.83 4.54
CA TYR A 15 -14.68 5.06 5.39
C TYR A 15 -16.01 5.77 5.61
N MET A 16 -16.01 7.11 5.70
CA MET A 16 -17.23 7.92 5.84
C MET A 16 -18.05 8.02 4.54
N ASP A 17 -17.39 7.93 3.38
CA ASP A 17 -18.01 7.95 2.05
C ASP A 17 -18.59 6.58 1.63
N LEU A 18 -18.43 5.53 2.45
CA LEU A 18 -18.98 4.22 2.13
C LEU A 18 -20.52 4.28 2.13
N PRO A 19 -21.17 3.75 1.08
CA PRO A 19 -22.63 3.81 1.01
C PRO A 19 -23.24 3.01 2.16
N LEU A 20 -24.23 3.62 2.82
CA LEU A 20 -24.99 3.00 3.90
C LEU A 20 -25.62 1.69 3.40
N LYS A 21 -25.45 0.60 4.17
CA LYS A 21 -25.92 -0.78 3.86
C LYS A 21 -25.14 -1.56 2.79
N THR A 22 -23.92 -1.14 2.43
CA THR A 22 -23.10 -1.88 1.44
C THR A 22 -22.09 -2.82 2.10
N ILE A 23 -21.75 -2.57 3.37
CA ILE A 23 -20.80 -3.35 4.14
C ILE A 23 -21.44 -3.65 5.50
N ASP A 24 -21.83 -4.90 5.68
CA ASP A 24 -22.58 -5.37 6.85
C ASP A 24 -21.67 -6.03 7.89
N THR A 25 -20.41 -6.31 7.52
CA THR A 25 -19.46 -7.00 8.39
C THR A 25 -18.09 -6.32 8.44
N TYR A 26 -17.40 -6.54 9.57
CA TYR A 26 -16.02 -6.11 9.74
C TYR A 26 -15.11 -6.69 8.64
N GLN A 27 -15.30 -7.95 8.26
CA GLN A 27 -14.49 -8.62 7.23
C GLN A 27 -14.61 -7.92 5.86
N GLN A 28 -15.83 -7.59 5.44
CA GLN A 28 -16.05 -6.84 4.20
C GLN A 28 -15.39 -5.45 4.24
N THR A 29 -15.38 -4.81 5.41
CA THR A 29 -14.68 -3.52 5.60
C THR A 29 -13.18 -3.70 5.43
N THR A 30 -12.58 -4.71 6.06
CA THR A 30 -11.13 -4.95 5.99
C THR A 30 -10.70 -5.34 4.58
N ASP A 31 -11.48 -6.16 3.89
CA ASP A 31 -11.17 -6.59 2.53
C ASP A 31 -11.24 -5.41 1.54
N ALA A 32 -12.25 -4.55 1.67
CA ALA A 32 -12.37 -3.34 0.88
C ALA A 32 -11.23 -2.34 1.17
N PHE A 33 -10.83 -2.21 2.44
CA PHE A 33 -9.70 -1.37 2.84
C PHE A 33 -8.39 -1.87 2.21
N VAL A 34 -8.10 -3.17 2.33
CA VAL A 34 -6.91 -3.80 1.74
C VAL A 34 -6.94 -3.67 0.22
N SER A 35 -8.07 -3.94 -0.43
CA SER A 35 -8.21 -3.77 -1.89
C SER A 35 -7.93 -2.33 -2.34
N LYS A 36 -8.37 -1.33 -1.58
CA LYS A 36 -8.21 0.08 -1.97
C LYS A 36 -6.81 0.65 -1.66
N PHE A 37 -6.22 0.26 -0.53
CA PHE A 37 -4.99 0.87 -0.03
C PHE A 37 -3.76 -0.03 -0.14
N ALA A 38 -3.91 -1.35 -0.10
CA ALA A 38 -2.79 -2.30 -0.19
C ALA A 38 -2.47 -2.72 -1.64
N THR A 39 -3.38 -2.53 -2.60
CA THR A 39 -3.08 -2.76 -4.03
C THR A 39 -1.97 -1.85 -4.56
N VAL A 40 -1.77 -0.67 -3.96
CA VAL A 40 -0.65 0.22 -4.26
C VAL A 40 0.69 -0.46 -3.93
N VAL A 41 0.74 -1.28 -2.88
CA VAL A 41 1.95 -2.05 -2.50
C VAL A 41 2.20 -3.17 -3.51
N GLN A 42 1.17 -3.90 -3.94
CA GLN A 42 1.31 -4.94 -4.97
C GLN A 42 1.76 -4.37 -6.33
N ARG A 43 1.29 -3.18 -6.74
CA ARG A 43 1.71 -2.55 -8.00
C ARG A 43 3.18 -2.09 -8.00
N ARG A 44 3.76 -1.81 -6.83
CA ARG A 44 5.19 -1.48 -6.71
C ARG A 44 6.09 -2.72 -6.87
N ASN A 45 5.52 -3.92 -6.69
CA ASN A 45 6.21 -5.20 -6.79
C ASN A 45 6.12 -5.84 -8.19
N ASP A 46 5.88 -5.04 -9.26
CA ASP A 46 5.86 -5.57 -10.62
C ASP A 46 7.27 -6.09 -10.99
N GLU A 47 7.38 -7.36 -11.39
CA GLU A 47 8.64 -8.01 -11.72
C GLU A 47 9.42 -7.30 -12.83
N ARG A 48 8.73 -6.52 -13.67
CA ARG A 48 9.36 -5.68 -14.69
C ARG A 48 10.19 -4.55 -14.08
N ILE A 49 9.75 -4.02 -12.93
CA ILE A 49 10.49 -3.01 -12.17
C ILE A 49 11.75 -3.66 -11.57
N LEU A 50 11.69 -4.92 -11.12
CA LEU A 50 12.86 -5.65 -10.60
C LEU A 50 13.96 -5.82 -11.65
N MET A 51 13.59 -6.14 -12.88
CA MET A 51 14.54 -6.40 -13.97
C MET A 51 15.23 -5.11 -14.46
N ASP A 52 14.58 -3.96 -14.31
CA ASP A 52 15.10 -2.65 -14.71
C ASP A 52 15.98 -1.97 -13.63
N ILE A 53 15.93 -2.44 -12.37
CA ILE A 53 16.75 -1.86 -11.29
C ILE A 53 18.15 -2.46 -11.34
N GLN A 54 19.06 -1.75 -12.01
CA GLN A 54 20.49 -2.06 -11.98
C GLN A 54 21.25 -1.09 -11.07
N GLN A 55 22.35 -1.58 -10.48
CA GLN A 55 23.27 -0.71 -9.74
C GLN A 55 23.93 0.27 -10.72
N GLY A 56 23.87 1.56 -10.41
CA GLY A 56 24.54 2.58 -11.22
C GLY A 56 26.07 2.43 -11.18
N LYS A 57 26.78 2.79 -12.26
CA LYS A 57 28.25 2.62 -12.37
C LYS A 57 29.08 3.28 -11.27
N ILE A 58 28.54 4.32 -10.62
CA ILE A 58 29.19 5.11 -9.55
C ILE A 58 28.40 4.99 -8.24
N GLU A 59 27.32 4.20 -8.22
CA GLU A 59 26.48 4.01 -7.06
C GLU A 59 27.13 3.03 -6.09
N SER A 60 27.19 3.40 -4.80
CA SER A 60 27.63 2.46 -3.77
C SER A 60 26.59 1.35 -3.56
N LEU A 61 27.05 0.14 -3.23
CA LEU A 61 26.17 -1.00 -2.98
C LEU A 61 25.13 -0.71 -1.89
N ARG A 62 25.49 0.08 -0.86
CA ARG A 62 24.58 0.50 0.21
C ARG A 62 23.44 1.36 -0.31
N ALA A 63 23.74 2.32 -1.19
CA ALA A 63 22.73 3.19 -1.79
C ALA A 63 21.78 2.38 -2.70
N TYR A 64 22.35 1.46 -3.49
CA TYR A 64 21.58 0.54 -4.31
C TYR A 64 20.62 -0.31 -3.48
N HIS A 65 21.11 -0.97 -2.42
CA HIS A 65 20.28 -1.77 -1.51
C HIS A 65 19.18 -0.95 -0.84
N GLY A 66 19.47 0.30 -0.45
CA GLY A 66 18.48 1.19 0.15
C GLY A 66 17.35 1.55 -0.83
N ARG A 67 17.67 1.86 -2.08
CA ARG A 67 16.66 2.11 -3.13
C ARG A 67 15.84 0.87 -3.42
N TYR A 68 16.50 -0.27 -3.57
CA TYR A 68 15.86 -1.55 -3.79
C TYR A 68 14.86 -1.82 -2.67
N ASN A 69 15.29 -1.76 -1.40
CA ASN A 69 14.42 -2.06 -0.26
C ASN A 69 13.25 -1.07 -0.12
N ASN A 70 13.44 0.22 -0.43
CA ASN A 70 12.37 1.23 -0.39
C ASN A 70 11.32 1.08 -1.48
N LEU A 71 11.60 0.33 -2.55
CA LEU A 71 10.61 0.03 -3.58
C LEU A 71 9.68 -1.11 -3.17
N PHE A 72 10.11 -1.96 -2.23
CA PHE A 72 9.40 -3.18 -1.81
C PHE A 72 8.96 -3.19 -0.33
N CYS A 73 9.26 -2.15 0.46
CA CYS A 73 8.79 -1.94 1.84
C CYS A 73 7.72 -0.84 1.95
#